data_AF-A0A1V1PS55-F1
#
_entry.id   AF-A0A1V1PS55-F1
#
_cell.length_a   1.000
_cell.length_b   1.000
_cell.length_c   1.000
_cell.angle_alpha   90.00
_cell.angle_beta   90.00
_cell.angle_gamma   90.00
#
_symmetry.space_group_name_H-M   'P 1'
#
loop_
_entity.id
_entity.type
_entity.pdbx_description
1 polymer ?
#
loop_
_entity_poly.entity_id
_entity_poly.type
_entity_poly.pdbx_seq_one_letter_code
_entity_poly.pdbx_strand_id
1 'polypeptide(L)'
;MMGIFDALFRAVFGSRSSKSTTTTSPPPAPKPAPPRPPVTPPTPPPAAPPPPPAHGNASPPPPPRPPAPPAQPTDYLSTLRAESRAPLTRADFERVAAALNCEWEAVGAVAEVESGPLGGFGPDGRPIILFERHLFSRHTSSRYDATHPTISNRTGGGYPRTQAERWAQLEQAYALDPEAALKSASYGRFQVLGQNYPNGGFANAHAFVSSMARSEQGQLQSFVDFVRANNLGDELQRKDWVGFASRYNGPSYAQFQYDTKMAAAYQRLKNNPPTS
;
A
#
# COMPACT_ATOMS: atom_id res chain seq x y z
N MET A 1 -5.90 -10.90 -11.03
CA MET A 1 -4.64 -10.12 -11.04
C MET A 1 -4.11 -10.14 -9.60
N MET A 2 -2.86 -10.58 -9.36
CA MET A 2 -2.33 -10.67 -7.98
C MET A 2 -2.03 -9.26 -7.47
N GLY A 3 -2.67 -8.84 -6.38
CA GLY A 3 -2.39 -7.56 -5.74
C GLY A 3 -1.17 -7.63 -4.81
N ILE A 4 -0.71 -6.46 -4.39
CA ILE A 4 0.38 -6.22 -3.42
C ILE A 4 0.39 -7.30 -2.33
N PHE A 5 -0.74 -7.42 -1.67
CA PHE A 5 -0.78 -8.15 -0.44
C PHE A 5 -0.86 -9.67 -0.66
N ASP A 6 -1.25 -10.18 -1.84
CA ASP A 6 -1.26 -11.63 -2.15
C ASP A 6 0.15 -12.22 -2.23
N ALA A 7 1.11 -11.46 -2.78
CA ALA A 7 2.49 -11.91 -2.88
C ALA A 7 3.23 -11.86 -1.54
N LEU A 8 2.89 -10.88 -0.70
CA LEU A 8 3.38 -10.86 0.67
C LEU A 8 2.73 -11.99 1.47
N PHE A 9 1.41 -12.16 1.38
CA PHE A 9 0.68 -13.23 2.04
C PHE A 9 1.18 -14.63 1.64
N ARG A 10 1.41 -14.93 0.36
CA ARG A 10 2.00 -16.22 -0.07
C ARG A 10 3.44 -16.42 0.41
N ALA A 11 4.21 -15.34 0.55
CA ALA A 11 5.56 -15.41 1.10
C ALA A 11 5.57 -15.61 2.62
N VAL A 12 4.55 -15.12 3.33
CA VAL A 12 4.42 -15.18 4.79
C VAL A 12 3.73 -16.47 5.26
N PHE A 13 2.66 -16.90 4.58
CA PHE A 13 1.74 -17.94 5.05
C PHE A 13 1.65 -19.18 4.13
N GLY A 14 2.36 -19.18 3.00
CA GLY A 14 2.36 -20.27 2.03
C GLY A 14 1.06 -20.39 1.21
N SER A 15 1.11 -21.16 0.13
CA SER A 15 -0.06 -21.47 -0.70
C SER A 15 -0.76 -22.71 -0.16
N ARG A 16 -1.85 -22.57 0.59
CA ARG A 16 -2.72 -23.73 0.85
C ARG A 16 -3.59 -23.98 -0.38
N SER A 17 -3.25 -24.99 -1.18
CA SER A 17 -4.22 -25.66 -2.04
C SER A 17 -5.18 -26.41 -1.13
N SER A 18 -6.42 -25.94 -0.99
CA SER A 18 -7.48 -26.74 -0.41
C SER A 18 -7.86 -27.82 -1.42
N LYS A 19 -7.40 -29.07 -1.19
CA LYS A 19 -8.11 -30.22 -1.73
C LYS A 19 -9.50 -30.24 -1.08
N SER A 20 -10.52 -30.24 -1.93
CA SER A 20 -11.91 -30.43 -1.57
C SER A 20 -12.10 -31.73 -0.80
N THR A 21 -12.74 -31.67 0.37
CA THR A 21 -13.75 -32.65 0.79
C THR A 21 -14.67 -32.04 1.86
N THR A 22 -15.93 -32.45 1.76
CA THR A 22 -17.09 -32.26 2.65
C THR A 22 -17.79 -30.90 2.68
N THR A 23 -18.98 -30.95 2.07
CA THR A 23 -20.03 -29.96 1.90
C THR A 23 -20.62 -29.51 3.24
N THR A 24 -20.56 -28.22 3.52
CA THR A 24 -21.55 -27.54 4.35
C THR A 24 -21.72 -26.15 3.76
N SER A 25 -22.90 -25.88 3.19
CA SER A 25 -23.18 -24.61 2.54
C SER A 25 -23.02 -23.46 3.53
N PRO A 26 -22.30 -22.38 3.19
CA PRO A 26 -22.29 -21.18 4.02
C PRO A 26 -23.70 -20.57 4.06
N PRO A 27 -24.07 -19.86 5.16
CA PRO A 27 -25.34 -19.15 5.23
C PRO A 27 -25.45 -18.12 4.10
N PRO A 28 -26.67 -17.85 3.58
CA PRO A 28 -26.88 -16.91 2.50
C PRO A 28 -26.38 -15.51 2.89
N ALA A 29 -25.77 -14.82 1.93
CA ALA A 29 -25.32 -13.45 2.09
C ALA A 29 -26.48 -12.55 2.59
N PRO A 30 -26.22 -11.57 3.48
CA PRO A 30 -27.22 -10.57 3.82
C PRO A 30 -27.69 -9.85 2.55
N LYS A 31 -28.99 -9.58 2.46
CA LYS A 31 -29.59 -8.88 1.32
C LYS A 31 -28.86 -7.55 1.08
N PRO A 32 -28.57 -7.20 -0.18
CA PRO A 32 -27.97 -5.90 -0.49
C PRO A 32 -28.87 -4.78 0.05
N ALA A 33 -28.25 -3.77 0.66
CA ALA A 33 -28.94 -2.54 1.02
C ALA A 33 -29.62 -1.96 -0.23
N PRO A 34 -30.81 -1.34 -0.08
CA PRO A 34 -31.49 -0.73 -1.22
C PRO A 34 -30.58 0.32 -1.89
N PRO A 35 -30.61 0.42 -3.23
CA PRO A 35 -29.83 1.43 -3.94
C PRO A 35 -30.19 2.81 -3.41
N ARG A 36 -29.17 3.65 -3.15
CA ARG A 36 -29.40 5.08 -2.89
C ARG A 36 -30.15 5.65 -4.11
N PRO A 37 -31.11 6.58 -3.89
CA PRO A 37 -31.77 7.27 -4.98
C PRO A 37 -30.73 7.94 -5.89
N PRO A 38 -30.96 7.99 -7.21
CA PRO A 38 -30.02 8.59 -8.15
C PRO A 38 -29.83 10.06 -7.78
N VAL A 39 -28.57 10.44 -7.53
CA VAL A 39 -28.19 11.85 -7.55
C VAL A 39 -28.19 12.27 -9.01
N THR A 40 -29.09 13.19 -9.36
CA THR A 40 -29.11 13.82 -10.69
C THR A 40 -27.75 14.48 -10.95
N PRO A 41 -27.10 14.18 -12.09
CA PRO A 41 -25.94 14.95 -12.52
C PRO A 41 -26.35 16.41 -12.77
N PRO A 42 -25.51 17.41 -12.45
CA PRO A 42 -25.72 18.76 -12.95
C PRO A 42 -25.72 18.74 -14.49
N THR A 43 -26.62 19.52 -15.08
CA THR A 43 -26.76 19.68 -16.53
C THR A 43 -25.42 20.14 -17.14
N PRO A 44 -24.92 19.51 -18.22
CA PRO A 44 -23.74 20.01 -18.89
C PRO A 44 -24.03 21.38 -19.53
N PRO A 45 -23.06 22.31 -19.52
CA PRO A 45 -23.21 23.57 -20.25
C PRO A 45 -23.35 23.31 -21.77
N PRO A 46 -24.02 24.21 -22.52
CA PRO A 46 -24.17 24.06 -23.96
C PRO A 46 -22.81 23.99 -24.66
N ALA A 47 -22.73 23.16 -25.70
CA ALA A 47 -21.53 22.97 -26.50
C ALA A 47 -21.05 24.29 -27.10
N ALA A 48 -19.75 24.58 -26.93
CA ALA A 48 -19.10 25.71 -27.57
C ALA A 48 -19.12 25.55 -29.11
N PRO A 49 -19.24 26.64 -29.89
CA PRO A 49 -19.17 26.57 -31.35
C PRO A 49 -17.80 26.04 -31.81
N PRO A 50 -17.72 25.41 -33.00
CA PRO A 50 -16.47 24.89 -33.52
C PRO A 50 -15.46 26.02 -33.74
N PRO A 51 -14.15 25.78 -33.49
CA PRO A 51 -13.13 26.78 -33.74
C PRO A 51 -13.01 27.08 -35.25
N PRO A 52 -12.58 28.29 -35.63
CA PRO A 52 -12.26 28.61 -37.02
C PRO A 52 -11.10 27.72 -37.52
N PRO A 53 -10.99 27.51 -38.86
CA PRO A 53 -9.92 26.69 -39.42
C PRO A 53 -8.54 27.20 -39.00
N ALA A 54 -7.70 26.29 -38.52
CA ALA A 54 -6.37 26.59 -38.02
C ALA A 54 -5.47 27.11 -39.15
N HIS A 55 -5.11 28.39 -39.11
CA HIS A 55 -3.92 28.88 -39.79
C HIS A 55 -2.69 28.35 -39.03
N GLY A 56 -1.79 27.68 -39.76
CA GLY A 56 -0.64 26.99 -39.20
C GLY A 56 0.22 27.91 -38.33
N ASN A 57 0.23 27.63 -37.03
CA ASN A 57 1.22 28.15 -36.10
C ASN A 57 1.84 26.96 -35.37
N ALA A 58 3.16 26.86 -35.43
CA ALA A 58 3.94 25.86 -34.74
C ALA A 58 3.62 25.89 -33.23
N SER A 59 3.41 24.72 -32.62
CA SER A 59 3.22 24.60 -31.18
C SER A 59 4.40 25.24 -30.44
N PRO A 60 4.15 26.03 -29.37
CA PRO A 60 5.24 26.55 -28.56
C PRO A 60 6.03 25.40 -27.92
N PRO A 61 7.34 25.56 -27.71
CA PRO A 61 8.15 24.54 -27.05
C PRO A 61 7.59 24.26 -25.65
N PRO A 62 7.69 23.00 -25.16
CA PRO A 62 7.26 22.66 -23.82
C PRO A 62 7.98 23.53 -22.78
N PRO A 63 7.33 23.82 -21.63
CA PRO A 63 7.96 24.61 -20.58
C PRO A 63 9.28 23.94 -20.11
N PRO A 64 10.28 24.74 -19.68
CA PRO A 64 11.51 24.20 -19.15
C PRO A 64 11.20 23.28 -17.97
N ARG A 65 11.83 22.10 -17.98
CA ARG A 65 11.70 21.11 -16.91
C ARG A 65 12.07 21.77 -15.58
N PRO A 66 11.32 21.56 -14.49
CA PRO A 66 11.72 22.06 -13.18
C PRO A 66 13.16 21.58 -12.85
N PRO A 67 13.94 22.38 -12.11
CA PRO A 67 15.30 21.98 -11.74
C PRO A 67 15.25 20.62 -11.08
N ALA A 68 16.14 19.72 -11.53
CA ALA A 68 16.26 18.40 -10.93
C ALA A 68 16.48 18.57 -9.41
N PRO A 69 15.80 17.80 -8.55
CA PRO A 69 16.15 17.75 -7.15
C PRO A 69 17.64 17.42 -7.02
N PRO A 70 18.32 17.92 -5.97
CA PRO A 70 19.75 17.70 -5.79
C PRO A 70 20.08 16.22 -5.93
N ALA A 71 21.13 15.93 -6.70
CA ALA A 71 21.61 14.58 -6.96
C ALA A 71 21.74 13.85 -5.61
N GLN A 72 20.81 12.92 -5.36
CA GLN A 72 20.87 12.07 -4.20
C GLN A 72 22.14 11.22 -4.32
N PRO A 73 22.83 10.88 -3.21
CA PRO A 73 24.01 10.06 -3.29
C PRO A 73 23.67 8.80 -4.06
N THR A 74 24.57 8.33 -4.91
CA THR A 74 24.51 7.04 -5.63
C THR A 74 24.42 5.82 -4.71
N ASP A 75 24.15 6.04 -3.43
CA ASP A 75 24.12 5.09 -2.33
C ASP A 75 22.85 5.20 -1.45
N TYR A 76 21.85 6.03 -1.82
CA TYR A 76 20.63 6.22 -1.00
C TYR A 76 19.99 4.91 -0.53
N LEU A 77 19.82 3.93 -1.43
CA LEU A 77 19.21 2.64 -1.09
C LEU A 77 20.04 1.82 -0.09
N SER A 78 21.36 2.00 -0.03
CA SER A 78 22.19 1.31 0.95
C SER A 78 21.98 1.85 2.37
N THR A 79 21.64 3.14 2.49
CA THR A 79 21.37 3.81 3.76
C THR A 79 20.06 3.35 4.41
N LEU A 80 19.18 2.69 3.66
CA LEU A 80 17.88 2.21 4.13
C LEU A 80 18.05 0.98 5.03
N ARG A 81 18.47 1.21 6.28
CA ARG A 81 18.67 0.21 7.32
C ARG A 81 18.07 0.70 8.63
N ALA A 82 17.54 -0.24 9.41
CA ALA A 82 17.02 0.00 10.75
C ALA A 82 18.09 0.63 11.65
N GLU A 83 17.80 1.84 12.13
CA GLU A 83 18.53 2.46 13.25
C GLU A 83 18.11 1.79 14.57
N SER A 84 16.84 1.38 14.67
CA SER A 84 16.31 0.58 15.78
C SER A 84 15.50 -0.61 15.27
N ARG A 85 15.78 -1.78 15.84
CA ARG A 85 15.06 -3.04 15.58
C ARG A 85 14.12 -3.43 16.72
N ALA A 86 13.83 -2.50 17.64
CA ALA A 86 12.88 -2.75 18.71
C ALA A 86 11.49 -3.08 18.10
N PRO A 87 10.89 -4.22 18.44
CA PRO A 87 9.57 -4.57 17.94
C PRO A 87 8.52 -3.64 18.56
N LEU A 88 7.42 -3.41 17.84
CA LEU A 88 6.23 -2.79 18.46
C LEU A 88 5.73 -3.64 19.62
N THR A 89 5.46 -2.99 20.74
CA THR A 89 4.86 -3.56 21.94
C THR A 89 3.35 -3.38 21.92
N ARG A 90 2.64 -4.08 22.80
CA ARG A 90 1.21 -3.83 23.00
C ARG A 90 0.90 -2.36 23.35
N ALA A 91 1.73 -1.74 24.18
CA ALA A 91 1.55 -0.35 24.60
C ALA A 91 1.61 0.63 23.41
N ASP A 92 2.41 0.32 22.37
CA ASP A 92 2.46 1.12 21.15
C ASP A 92 1.14 1.07 20.38
N PHE A 93 0.55 -0.12 20.27
CA PHE A 93 -0.77 -0.31 19.66
C PHE A 93 -1.87 0.39 20.47
N GLU A 94 -1.85 0.27 21.80
CA GLU A 94 -2.81 0.95 22.69
C GLU A 94 -2.75 2.47 22.55
N ARG A 95 -1.53 3.03 22.49
CA ARG A 95 -1.32 4.48 22.30
C ARG A 95 -1.95 4.98 21.00
N VAL A 96 -1.70 4.31 19.87
CA VAL A 96 -2.25 4.78 18.59
C VAL A 96 -3.74 4.49 18.45
N ALA A 97 -4.22 3.39 19.04
CA ALA A 97 -5.63 3.03 19.03
C ALA A 97 -6.46 4.06 19.82
N ALA A 98 -5.97 4.52 20.97
CA ALA A 98 -6.57 5.63 21.70
C ALA A 98 -6.67 6.90 20.81
N ALA A 99 -5.63 7.19 20.03
CA ALA A 99 -5.60 8.35 19.13
C ALA A 99 -6.46 8.19 17.87
N LEU A 100 -6.94 6.97 17.57
CA LEU A 100 -7.89 6.63 16.52
C LEU A 100 -9.30 6.32 17.07
N ASN A 101 -9.48 6.40 18.40
CA ASN A 101 -10.68 6.03 19.14
C ASN A 101 -11.14 4.58 18.89
N CYS A 102 -10.22 3.66 18.60
CA CYS A 102 -10.53 2.25 18.35
C CYS A 102 -9.88 1.34 19.40
N GLU A 103 -10.14 0.05 19.30
CA GLU A 103 -9.49 -0.97 20.11
C GLU A 103 -8.08 -1.29 19.58
N TRP A 104 -7.12 -1.56 20.46
CA TRP A 104 -5.73 -1.86 20.05
C TRP A 104 -5.65 -3.15 19.24
N GLU A 105 -6.55 -4.10 19.51
CA GLU A 105 -6.73 -5.35 18.76
C GLU A 105 -7.06 -5.07 17.30
N ALA A 106 -7.75 -3.96 16.99
CA ALA A 106 -8.08 -3.61 15.60
C ALA A 106 -6.83 -3.17 14.83
N VAL A 107 -5.97 -2.37 15.45
CA VAL A 107 -4.68 -1.98 14.85
C VAL A 107 -3.74 -3.18 14.77
N GLY A 108 -3.70 -4.01 15.82
CA GLY A 108 -2.93 -5.25 15.84
C GLY A 108 -3.37 -6.25 14.77
N ALA A 109 -4.68 -6.36 14.50
CA ALA A 109 -5.22 -7.20 13.44
C ALA A 109 -4.72 -6.78 12.05
N VAL A 110 -4.68 -5.47 11.77
CA VAL A 110 -4.11 -4.96 10.52
C VAL A 110 -2.62 -5.33 10.45
N ALA A 111 -1.84 -5.03 11.49
CA ALA A 111 -0.41 -5.37 11.51
C ALA A 111 -0.14 -6.86 11.27
N GLU A 112 -0.97 -7.74 11.81
CA GLU A 112 -0.80 -9.19 11.64
C GLU A 112 -1.16 -9.66 10.22
N VAL A 113 -2.21 -9.08 9.62
CA VAL A 113 -2.63 -9.45 8.26
C VAL A 113 -1.66 -8.92 7.20
N GLU A 114 -1.09 -7.74 7.42
CA GLU A 114 -0.20 -7.07 6.46
C GLU A 114 1.15 -7.78 6.35
N SER A 115 1.97 -7.76 7.41
CA SER A 115 3.29 -8.40 7.38
C SER A 115 3.39 -9.68 8.21
N GLY A 116 2.46 -9.88 9.16
CA GLY A 116 2.46 -11.03 10.07
C GLY A 116 3.85 -11.32 10.67
N PRO A 117 4.33 -12.58 10.65
CA PRO A 117 5.62 -12.96 11.21
C PRO A 117 6.86 -12.37 10.51
N LEU A 118 6.73 -11.74 9.34
CA LEU A 118 7.88 -11.05 8.72
C LEU A 118 8.30 -9.79 9.49
N GLY A 119 7.38 -9.18 10.24
CA GLY A 119 7.60 -7.90 10.91
C GLY A 119 7.91 -6.75 9.94
N GLY A 120 8.55 -5.71 10.46
CA GLY A 120 8.90 -4.51 9.70
C GLY A 120 10.25 -4.56 8.98
N PHE A 121 11.15 -5.46 9.38
CA PHE A 121 12.53 -5.52 8.88
C PHE A 121 13.01 -6.94 8.60
N GLY A 122 13.75 -7.10 7.50
CA GLY A 122 14.49 -8.32 7.19
C GLY A 122 15.72 -8.53 8.09
N PRO A 123 16.38 -9.70 8.00
CA PRO A 123 17.57 -10.00 8.79
C PRO A 123 18.72 -9.01 8.53
N ASP A 124 18.82 -8.50 7.30
CA ASP A 124 19.81 -7.50 6.88
C ASP A 124 19.47 -6.05 7.31
N GLY A 125 18.40 -5.86 8.09
CA GLY A 125 17.98 -4.56 8.60
C GLY A 125 17.23 -3.69 7.59
N ARG A 126 17.04 -4.15 6.35
CA ARG A 126 16.20 -3.44 5.37
C ARG A 126 14.72 -3.57 5.73
N PRO A 127 13.88 -2.56 5.48
CA PRO A 127 12.45 -2.72 5.65
C PRO A 127 11.94 -3.85 4.74
N ILE A 128 10.94 -4.57 5.21
CA ILE A 128 10.20 -5.53 4.37
C ILE A 128 9.50 -4.73 3.28
N ILE A 129 9.72 -5.10 2.01
CA ILE A 129 9.08 -4.43 0.89
C ILE A 129 8.29 -5.37 0.00
N LEU A 130 7.43 -4.76 -0.80
CA LEU A 130 6.97 -5.31 -2.06
C LEU A 130 6.92 -4.23 -3.12
N PHE A 131 7.43 -4.54 -4.30
CA PHE A 131 7.48 -3.62 -5.43
C PHE A 131 6.35 -3.90 -6.43
N GLU A 132 5.65 -2.84 -6.82
CA GLU A 132 4.49 -2.85 -7.71
C GLU A 132 4.85 -2.35 -9.11
N ARG A 133 5.23 -3.26 -10.00
CA ARG A 133 5.57 -2.93 -11.40
C ARG A 133 4.49 -2.15 -12.14
N HIS A 134 3.23 -2.30 -11.73
CA HIS A 134 2.09 -1.61 -12.33
C HIS A 134 1.89 -0.19 -11.81
N LEU A 135 2.31 0.09 -10.59
CA LEU A 135 2.43 1.46 -10.10
C LEU A 135 3.63 2.14 -10.74
N PHE A 136 4.75 1.44 -10.92
CA PHE A 136 5.91 2.00 -11.60
C PHE A 136 5.61 2.36 -13.05
N SER A 137 4.94 1.45 -13.78
CA SER A 137 4.38 1.74 -15.10
C SER A 137 3.51 2.99 -15.10
N ARG A 138 2.60 3.14 -14.13
CA ARG A 138 1.72 4.31 -14.02
C ARG A 138 2.50 5.60 -13.76
N HIS A 139 3.39 5.61 -12.77
CA HIS A 139 4.18 6.79 -12.38
C HIS A 139 5.17 7.21 -13.47
N THR A 140 5.60 6.28 -14.32
CA THR A 140 6.48 6.56 -15.46
C THR A 140 5.73 6.72 -16.79
N SER A 141 4.39 6.74 -16.76
CA SER A 141 3.54 6.85 -17.95
C SER A 141 3.86 5.79 -19.02
N SER A 142 4.01 4.53 -18.60
CA SER A 142 4.36 3.36 -19.42
C SER A 142 5.72 3.44 -20.12
N ARG A 143 6.59 4.39 -19.78
CA ARG A 143 7.89 4.61 -20.47
C ARG A 143 8.77 3.35 -20.52
N TYR A 144 8.73 2.54 -19.48
CA TYR A 144 9.63 1.38 -19.33
C TYR A 144 8.94 0.03 -19.59
N ASP A 145 7.67 0.00 -19.99
CA ASP A 145 6.91 -1.25 -20.14
C ASP A 145 7.51 -2.20 -21.18
N ALA A 146 8.04 -1.66 -22.28
CA ALA A 146 8.63 -2.46 -23.36
C ALA A 146 10.06 -2.92 -23.04
N THR A 147 10.85 -2.08 -22.38
CA THR A 147 12.28 -2.33 -22.14
C THR A 147 12.55 -3.05 -20.84
N HIS A 148 11.67 -2.91 -19.83
CA HIS A 148 11.83 -3.48 -18.50
C HIS A 148 10.53 -4.13 -17.99
N PRO A 149 9.94 -5.11 -18.71
CA PRO A 149 8.62 -5.67 -18.40
C PRO A 149 8.52 -6.37 -17.04
N THR A 150 9.65 -6.71 -16.43
CA THR A 150 9.74 -7.32 -15.09
C THR A 150 9.49 -6.31 -13.97
N ILE A 151 9.83 -5.03 -14.17
CA ILE A 151 9.69 -3.94 -13.19
C ILE A 151 8.74 -2.83 -13.66
N SER A 152 8.29 -2.84 -14.91
CA SER A 152 7.27 -1.94 -15.46
C SER A 152 6.27 -2.74 -16.28
N ASN A 153 5.02 -2.82 -15.84
CA ASN A 153 3.97 -3.48 -16.61
C ASN A 153 2.60 -2.98 -16.16
N ARG A 154 1.71 -2.61 -17.09
CA ARG A 154 0.33 -2.17 -16.76
C ARG A 154 -0.46 -3.16 -15.90
N THR A 155 -0.10 -4.43 -15.97
CA THR A 155 -0.68 -5.50 -15.16
C THR A 155 0.20 -5.80 -13.95
N GLY A 156 -0.41 -5.83 -12.75
CA GLY A 156 0.25 -6.24 -11.51
C GLY A 156 0.79 -7.69 -11.58
N GLY A 157 1.59 -8.09 -10.60
CA GLY A 157 2.25 -9.41 -10.59
C GLY A 157 3.77 -9.33 -10.78
N GLY A 158 4.36 -10.50 -11.07
CA GLY A 158 5.82 -10.61 -11.19
C GLY A 158 6.55 -10.51 -9.86
N TYR A 159 5.87 -10.87 -8.78
CA TYR A 159 6.39 -10.73 -7.42
C TYR A 159 7.38 -11.85 -7.07
N PRO A 160 8.61 -11.51 -6.68
CA PRO A 160 9.57 -12.48 -6.21
C PRO A 160 9.21 -13.09 -4.86
N ARG A 161 9.79 -14.26 -4.59
CA ARG A 161 9.55 -14.99 -3.34
C ARG A 161 10.38 -14.45 -2.19
N THR A 162 11.58 -13.95 -2.46
CA THR A 162 12.51 -13.49 -1.43
C THR A 162 12.54 -11.96 -1.33
N GLN A 163 12.87 -11.45 -0.15
CA GLN A 163 13.11 -10.01 0.03
C GLN A 163 14.31 -9.53 -0.80
N ALA A 164 15.37 -10.34 -0.93
CA ALA A 164 16.53 -9.98 -1.75
C ALA A 164 16.15 -9.68 -3.21
N GLU A 165 15.32 -10.53 -3.83
CA GLU A 165 14.85 -10.30 -5.20
C GLU A 165 13.87 -9.12 -5.32
N ARG A 166 13.05 -8.87 -4.29
CA ARG A 166 12.16 -7.69 -4.25
C ARG A 166 12.95 -6.40 -4.16
N TRP A 167 14.02 -6.38 -3.37
CA TRP A 167 14.97 -5.28 -3.33
C TRP A 167 15.68 -5.09 -4.67
N ALA A 168 16.07 -6.18 -5.34
CA ALA A 168 16.65 -6.10 -6.68
C ALA A 168 15.68 -5.48 -7.72
N GLN A 169 14.36 -5.73 -7.62
CA GLN A 169 13.38 -5.04 -8.45
C GLN A 169 13.34 -3.52 -8.17
N LEU A 170 13.33 -3.14 -6.88
CA LEU A 170 13.34 -1.74 -6.50
C LEU A 170 14.64 -1.05 -6.96
N GLU A 171 15.80 -1.69 -6.80
CA GLU A 171 17.10 -1.18 -7.24
C GLU A 171 17.14 -0.95 -8.76
N GLN A 172 16.65 -1.90 -9.55
CA GLN A 172 16.54 -1.75 -11.01
C GLN A 172 15.60 -0.59 -11.39
N ALA A 173 14.44 -0.47 -10.75
CA ALA A 173 13.51 0.62 -11.01
C ALA A 173 14.07 1.98 -10.57
N TYR A 174 14.77 2.02 -9.44
CA TYR A 174 15.37 3.23 -8.89
C TYR A 174 16.48 3.77 -9.80
N ALA A 175 17.23 2.89 -10.47
CA ALA A 175 18.21 3.29 -11.48
C ALA A 175 17.57 3.98 -12.70
N LEU A 176 16.28 3.75 -12.98
CA LEU A 176 15.56 4.34 -14.11
C LEU A 176 14.77 5.61 -13.75
N ASP A 177 14.10 5.60 -12.59
CA ASP A 177 13.35 6.73 -12.05
C ASP A 177 13.25 6.60 -10.52
N PRO A 178 14.15 7.27 -9.76
CA PRO A 178 14.24 7.14 -8.31
C PRO A 178 12.92 7.40 -7.59
N GLU A 179 12.25 8.51 -7.91
CA GLU A 179 11.04 8.94 -7.20
C GLU A 179 9.86 8.03 -7.56
N ALA A 180 9.68 7.66 -8.83
CA ALA A 180 8.64 6.71 -9.23
C ALA A 180 8.85 5.33 -8.62
N ALA A 181 10.09 4.86 -8.54
CA ALA A 181 10.43 3.57 -7.93
C ALA A 181 10.05 3.53 -6.45
N LEU A 182 10.42 4.55 -5.68
CA LEU A 182 10.07 4.64 -4.27
C LEU A 182 8.56 4.76 -4.05
N LYS A 183 7.84 5.47 -4.92
CA LYS A 183 6.37 5.54 -4.86
C LYS A 183 5.68 4.19 -5.10
N SER A 184 6.38 3.30 -5.80
CA SER A 184 5.85 2.05 -6.33
C SER A 184 6.16 0.85 -5.45
N ALA A 185 6.67 1.04 -4.24
CA ALA A 185 6.79 -0.05 -3.27
C ALA A 185 6.01 0.23 -1.99
N SER A 186 5.57 -0.83 -1.32
CA SER A 186 5.08 -0.81 0.06
C SER A 186 6.22 -1.12 1.02
N TYR A 187 6.16 -0.53 2.22
CA TYR A 187 7.28 -0.59 3.17
C TYR A 187 6.82 -1.00 4.57
N GLY A 188 7.63 -1.86 5.20
CA GLY A 188 7.55 -2.16 6.63
C GLY A 188 6.32 -2.94 7.05
N ARG A 189 6.04 -2.91 8.35
CA ARG A 189 5.06 -3.77 9.03
C ARG A 189 3.62 -3.58 8.54
N PHE A 190 3.26 -2.36 8.17
CA PHE A 190 1.92 -2.00 7.70
C PHE A 190 1.81 -1.91 6.18
N GLN A 191 2.93 -2.09 5.46
CA GLN A 191 2.96 -2.09 3.99
C GLN A 191 2.31 -0.85 3.36
N VAL A 192 2.49 0.33 3.97
CA VAL A 192 2.04 1.60 3.38
C VAL A 192 2.87 1.87 2.12
N LEU A 193 2.18 2.11 1.00
CA LEU A 193 2.82 2.45 -0.28
C LEU A 193 3.53 3.81 -0.21
N GLY A 194 4.72 3.90 -0.81
CA GLY A 194 5.52 5.12 -0.87
C GLY A 194 4.83 6.31 -1.56
N GLN A 195 3.88 6.06 -2.47
CA GLN A 195 3.08 7.13 -3.07
C GLN A 195 2.22 7.91 -2.06
N ASN A 196 1.99 7.35 -0.87
CA ASN A 196 1.21 7.97 0.21
C ASN A 196 2.05 8.89 1.12
N TYR A 197 3.29 9.21 0.73
CA TYR A 197 4.14 10.16 1.47
C TYR A 197 3.44 11.48 1.87
N PRO A 198 2.49 12.07 1.08
CA PRO A 198 1.82 13.30 1.50
C PRO A 198 0.93 13.14 2.74
N ASN A 199 0.46 11.92 3.04
CA ASN A 199 -0.44 11.67 4.18
C ASN A 199 0.21 12.00 5.53
N GLY A 200 1.52 11.78 5.64
CA GLY A 200 2.33 12.15 6.80
C GLY A 200 3.05 13.50 6.67
N GLY A 201 2.72 14.30 5.65
CA GLY A 201 3.35 15.59 5.41
C GLY A 201 4.80 15.53 4.93
N PHE A 202 5.26 14.38 4.42
CA PHE A 202 6.61 14.27 3.87
C PHE A 202 6.74 15.08 2.56
N ALA A 203 7.92 15.64 2.31
CA ALA A 203 8.16 16.43 1.10
C ALA A 203 8.20 15.58 -0.19
N ASN A 204 8.67 14.34 -0.09
CA ASN A 204 8.84 13.42 -1.22
C ASN A 204 8.93 11.95 -0.74
N ALA A 205 8.98 11.02 -1.69
CA ALA A 205 9.07 9.59 -1.38
C ALA A 205 10.38 9.21 -0.67
N HIS A 206 11.49 9.92 -0.92
CA HIS A 206 12.77 9.67 -0.23
C HIS A 206 12.66 9.91 1.27
N ALA A 207 12.07 11.03 1.68
CA ALA A 207 11.87 11.35 3.10
C ALA A 207 10.96 10.33 3.80
N PHE A 208 9.89 9.91 3.12
CA PHE A 208 8.99 8.87 3.63
C PHE A 208 9.71 7.53 3.80
N VAL A 209 10.39 7.03 2.76
CA VAL A 209 11.07 5.72 2.81
C VAL A 209 12.21 5.72 3.82
N SER A 210 12.92 6.84 3.97
CA SER A 210 13.91 7.01 5.03
C SER A 210 13.29 6.86 6.41
N SER A 211 12.12 7.48 6.66
CA SER A 211 11.38 7.31 7.92
C SER A 211 10.97 5.85 8.16
N MET A 212 10.44 5.18 7.13
CA MET A 212 10.05 3.76 7.19
C MET A 212 11.23 2.82 7.48
N ALA A 213 12.43 3.20 7.03
CA ALA A 213 13.65 2.41 7.21
C ALA A 213 14.25 2.53 8.62
N ARG A 214 13.91 3.55 9.41
CA ARG A 214 14.55 3.80 10.73
C ARG A 214 14.08 2.87 11.84
N SER A 215 12.77 2.65 11.95
CA SER A 215 12.17 1.87 13.05
C SER A 215 10.73 1.45 12.76
N GLU A 216 10.22 0.42 13.46
CA GLU A 216 8.81 0.04 13.35
C GLU A 216 7.87 1.11 13.92
N GLN A 217 8.36 1.98 14.83
CA GLN A 217 7.61 3.13 15.32
C GLN A 217 7.30 4.13 14.18
N GLY A 218 8.28 4.39 13.31
CA GLY A 218 8.07 5.20 12.11
C GLY A 218 7.07 4.57 11.14
N GLN A 219 7.10 3.24 11.04
CA GLN A 219 6.14 2.47 10.23
C GLN A 219 4.72 2.53 10.81
N LEU A 220 4.58 2.42 12.13
CA LEU A 220 3.31 2.57 12.84
C LEU A 220 2.73 3.99 12.69
N GLN A 221 3.57 5.02 12.82
CA GLN A 221 3.13 6.39 12.64
C GLN A 221 2.63 6.63 11.21
N SER A 222 3.34 6.11 10.20
CA SER A 222 2.93 6.22 8.80
C SER A 222 1.60 5.51 8.51
N PHE A 223 1.32 4.40 9.19
CA PHE A 223 0.00 3.76 9.16
C PHE A 223 -1.10 4.67 9.73
N VAL A 224 -0.86 5.26 10.91
CA VAL A 224 -1.81 6.19 11.54
C VAL A 224 -2.09 7.40 10.65
N ASP A 225 -1.04 7.97 10.04
CA ASP A 225 -1.16 9.10 9.12
C ASP A 225 -1.98 8.71 7.88
N PHE A 226 -1.76 7.52 7.33
CA PHE A 226 -2.57 6.98 6.24
C PHE A 226 -4.04 6.85 6.65
N VAL A 227 -4.33 6.26 7.81
CA VAL A 227 -5.69 6.07 8.31
C VAL A 227 -6.41 7.42 8.47
N ARG A 228 -5.73 8.42 9.04
CA ARG A 228 -6.30 9.75 9.23
C ARG A 228 -6.53 10.48 7.92
N ALA A 229 -5.52 10.56 7.06
CA ALA A 229 -5.61 11.27 5.78
C ALA A 229 -6.70 10.70 4.86
N ASN A 230 -6.99 9.40 5.00
CA ASN A 230 -8.02 8.73 4.23
C ASN A 230 -9.35 8.60 4.98
N ASN A 231 -9.53 9.14 6.18
CA ASN A 231 -10.77 8.94 6.97
C ASN A 231 -11.13 7.44 7.06
N LEU A 232 -10.19 6.63 7.53
CA LEU A 232 -10.36 5.18 7.73
C LEU A 232 -10.56 4.79 9.20
N GLY A 233 -10.58 5.80 10.08
CA GLY A 233 -10.65 5.57 11.52
C GLY A 233 -12.00 5.01 11.94
N ASP A 234 -13.09 5.45 11.33
CA ASP A 234 -14.43 5.05 11.70
C ASP A 234 -14.76 3.60 11.29
N GLU A 235 -14.14 3.08 10.23
CA GLU A 235 -14.19 1.65 9.91
C GLU A 235 -13.49 0.82 10.98
N LEU A 236 -12.32 1.24 11.49
CA LEU A 236 -11.64 0.55 12.60
C LEU A 236 -12.44 0.62 13.90
N GLN A 237 -13.07 1.76 14.19
CA GLN A 237 -13.93 1.95 15.37
C GLN A 237 -15.13 1.01 15.35
N ARG A 238 -15.81 0.90 14.20
CA ARG A 238 -16.98 0.03 14.03
C ARG A 238 -16.61 -1.42 13.69
N LYS A 239 -15.32 -1.73 13.55
CA LYS A 239 -14.80 -3.05 13.13
C LYS A 239 -15.39 -3.47 11.77
N ASP A 240 -15.57 -2.49 10.88
CA ASP A 240 -16.01 -2.70 9.50
C ASP A 240 -14.83 -3.15 8.65
N TRP A 241 -14.49 -4.44 8.76
CA TRP A 241 -13.36 -5.03 8.06
C TRP A 241 -13.49 -4.98 6.54
N VAL A 242 -14.72 -5.03 6.03
CA VAL A 242 -15.00 -4.90 4.59
C VAL A 242 -14.72 -3.48 4.12
N GLY A 243 -15.29 -2.49 4.81
CA GLY A 243 -15.06 -1.08 4.52
C GLY A 243 -13.58 -0.73 4.58
N PHE A 244 -12.90 -1.12 5.67
CA PHE A 244 -11.48 -0.86 5.84
C PHE A 244 -10.64 -1.54 4.75
N ALA A 245 -10.80 -2.85 4.55
CA ALA A 245 -9.98 -3.62 3.61
C ALA A 245 -10.17 -3.16 2.15
N SER A 246 -11.39 -2.79 1.75
CA SER A 246 -11.65 -2.31 0.39
C SER A 246 -10.87 -1.04 0.04
N ARG A 247 -10.62 -0.20 1.03
CA ARG A 247 -9.95 1.10 0.87
C ARG A 247 -8.45 1.00 1.14
N TYR A 248 -8.05 0.21 2.13
CA TYR A 248 -6.65 -0.01 2.48
C TYR A 248 -5.95 -0.94 1.50
N ASN A 249 -6.56 -2.09 1.18
CA ASN A 249 -5.98 -3.11 0.29
C ASN A 249 -6.43 -2.98 -1.17
N GLY A 250 -7.52 -2.23 -1.43
CA GLY A 250 -8.04 -1.97 -2.77
C GLY A 250 -9.12 -2.96 -3.24
N PRO A 251 -9.57 -2.86 -4.49
CA PRO A 251 -10.79 -3.54 -4.97
C PRO A 251 -10.69 -5.07 -4.98
N SER A 252 -9.48 -5.63 -4.95
CA SER A 252 -9.27 -7.08 -4.88
C SER A 252 -9.25 -7.62 -3.45
N TYR A 253 -9.60 -6.83 -2.43
CA TYR A 253 -9.46 -7.25 -1.03
C TYR A 253 -10.20 -8.57 -0.72
N ALA A 254 -11.43 -8.72 -1.23
CA ALA A 254 -12.28 -9.88 -0.97
C ALA A 254 -11.72 -11.17 -1.59
N GLN A 255 -11.10 -11.07 -2.78
CA GLN A 255 -10.45 -12.22 -3.43
C GLN A 255 -9.37 -12.84 -2.52
N PHE A 256 -8.71 -12.00 -1.74
CA PHE A 256 -7.63 -12.39 -0.84
C PHE A 256 -8.05 -12.45 0.62
N GLN A 257 -9.35 -12.29 0.90
CA GLN A 257 -9.95 -12.47 2.22
C GLN A 257 -9.36 -11.53 3.29
N TYR A 258 -8.96 -10.31 2.92
CA TYR A 258 -8.37 -9.35 3.88
C TYR A 258 -9.31 -9.04 5.04
N ASP A 259 -10.57 -8.80 4.70
CA ASP A 259 -11.66 -8.55 5.62
C ASP A 259 -11.83 -9.69 6.64
N THR A 260 -11.97 -10.94 6.17
CA THR A 260 -12.19 -12.08 7.07
C THR A 260 -10.94 -12.43 7.88
N LYS A 261 -9.74 -12.23 7.32
CA LYS A 261 -8.48 -12.40 8.05
C LYS A 261 -8.30 -11.36 9.15
N MET A 262 -8.61 -10.10 8.89
CA MET A 262 -8.56 -9.05 9.92
C MET A 262 -9.58 -9.33 11.02
N ALA A 263 -10.80 -9.74 10.65
CA ALA A 263 -11.81 -10.14 11.62
C ALA A 263 -11.33 -11.29 12.51
N ALA A 264 -10.75 -12.35 11.91
CA ALA A 264 -10.21 -13.49 12.64
C ALA A 264 -9.03 -13.09 13.55
N ALA A 265 -8.15 -12.23 13.07
CA ALA A 265 -7.01 -11.74 13.83
C ALA A 265 -7.42 -10.90 15.04
N TYR A 266 -8.38 -10.00 14.84
CA TYR A 266 -8.99 -9.23 15.91
C TYR A 266 -9.57 -10.14 17.00
N GLN A 267 -10.35 -11.17 16.63
CA GLN A 267 -10.94 -12.10 17.60
C GLN A 267 -9.88 -12.89 18.37
N ARG A 268 -8.81 -13.34 17.70
CA ARG A 268 -7.69 -14.01 18.39
C ARG A 268 -7.01 -13.09 19.40
N LEU A 269 -6.69 -11.86 19.01
CA LEU A 269 -6.06 -10.87 19.90
C LEU A 269 -6.96 -10.53 21.09
N LYS A 270 -8.28 -10.51 20.87
CA LYS A 270 -9.27 -10.26 21.93
C LYS A 270 -9.31 -11.37 22.97
N ASN A 271 -9.26 -12.62 22.51
CA ASN A 271 -9.37 -13.80 23.39
C ASN A 271 -8.04 -14.16 24.05
N ASN A 272 -6.93 -13.96 23.34
CA ASN A 272 -5.58 -14.32 23.77
C ASN A 272 -4.62 -13.13 23.56
N PRO A 273 -4.73 -12.07 24.38
CA PRO A 273 -3.86 -10.93 24.25
C PRO A 273 -2.40 -11.37 24.50
N PRO A 274 -1.44 -11.00 23.64
CA PRO A 274 -0.03 -11.28 23.90
C PRO A 274 0.39 -10.60 25.21
N THR A 275 1.22 -11.30 25.97
CA THR A 275 1.65 -10.90 27.32
C THR A 275 2.72 -9.80 27.33
N SER A 276 3.15 -9.32 26.16
CA SER A 276 4.18 -8.27 25.99
C SER A 276 3.95 -7.51 24.67
#